data_AF-A0A182GQS3-F1
#
_entry.id   AF-A0A182GQS3-F1
#
_cell.length_a   1.000
_cell.length_b   1.000
_cell.length_c   1.000
_cell.angle_alpha   90.00
_cell.angle_beta   90.00
_cell.angle_gamma   90.00
#
_symmetry.space_group_name_H-M   'P 1'
#
loop_
_entity.id
_entity.type
_entity.pdbx_description
1 polymer ?
#
loop_
_entity_poly.entity_id
_entity_poly.type
_entity_poly.pdbx_seq_one_letter_code
_entity_poly.pdbx_strand_id
1 'polypeptide(L)'
;MLWYGNYGYFREKQKHNTTNWKCACYNKYRCKARAVTKEIGGEYYFRITCDEHTHPPYSSGYWRAKRRNEVAPLTSVVRCSGRW
;
A
#
# COMPACT_ATOMS: atom_id res chain seq x y z
N MET A 1 6.90 -4.09 0.73
CA MET A 1 5.56 -3.62 1.16
C MET A 1 5.40 -2.19 0.67
N LEU A 2 4.22 -1.80 0.21
CA LEU A 2 3.96 -0.46 -0.34
C LEU A 2 3.20 0.38 0.69
N TRP A 3 3.59 1.65 0.86
CA TRP A 3 2.96 2.59 1.80
C TRP A 3 2.43 3.81 1.05
N TYR A 4 1.14 4.12 1.24
CA TYR A 4 0.50 5.28 0.65
C TYR A 4 -0.66 5.77 1.53
N GLY A 5 -0.74 7.09 1.78
CA GLY A 5 -1.86 7.69 2.50
C GLY A 5 -2.09 7.16 3.92
N ASN A 6 -1.04 6.77 4.64
CA ASN A 6 -1.11 6.09 5.95
C ASN A 6 -1.77 4.70 5.89
N TYR A 7 -1.81 4.07 4.71
CA TYR A 7 -2.23 2.69 4.50
C TYR A 7 -1.07 1.86 3.96
N GLY A 8 -0.93 0.64 4.49
CA GLY A 8 0.04 -0.34 4.02
C GLY A 8 -0.61 -1.31 3.03
N TYR A 9 0.16 -1.76 2.04
CA TYR A 9 -0.29 -2.72 1.03
C TYR A 9 0.72 -3.85 0.84
N PHE A 10 0.22 -5.09 0.81
CA PHE A 10 1.01 -6.28 0.47
C PHE A 10 0.91 -6.59 -1.03
N ARG A 11 1.98 -7.17 -1.57
CA ARG A 11 2.00 -7.64 -2.95
C ARG A 11 1.02 -8.79 -3.10
N GLU A 12 0.07 -8.67 -4.02
CA GLU A 12 -0.86 -9.74 -4.35
C GLU A 12 -0.31 -10.59 -5.50
N LYS A 13 -0.02 -9.96 -6.64
CA LYS A 13 0.48 -10.63 -7.85
C LYS A 13 1.40 -9.70 -8.62
N GLN A 14 2.41 -10.27 -9.28
CA GLN A 14 3.32 -9.56 -10.18
C GLN A 14 3.25 -10.21 -11.55
N LYS A 15 3.11 -9.40 -12.59
CA LYS A 15 3.10 -9.82 -14.00
C LYS A 15 3.93 -8.85 -14.81
N HIS A 16 5.01 -9.37 -15.43
CA HIS A 16 5.99 -8.54 -16.14
C HIS A 16 6.42 -7.36 -15.24
N ASN A 17 6.30 -6.15 -15.78
CA ASN A 17 6.68 -4.93 -15.11
C ASN A 17 5.59 -4.39 -14.18
N THR A 18 4.45 -5.07 -14.02
CA THR A 18 3.30 -4.59 -13.24
C THR A 18 3.11 -5.42 -11.96
N THR A 19 3.05 -4.75 -10.82
CA THR A 19 2.75 -5.37 -9.52
C THR A 19 1.41 -4.86 -9.00
N ASN A 20 0.51 -5.78 -8.65
CA ASN A 20 -0.76 -5.49 -8.00
C ASN A 20 -0.60 -5.63 -6.49
N TRP A 21 -1.20 -4.70 -5.76
CA TRP A 21 -1.10 -4.56 -4.32
C TRP A 21 -2.50 -4.58 -3.70
N LYS A 22 -2.63 -5.26 -2.55
CA LYS A 22 -3.84 -5.30 -1.74
C LYS A 22 -3.58 -4.70 -0.38
N CYS A 23 -4.57 -4.03 0.22
CA CYS A 23 -4.41 -3.46 1.55
C CYS A 23 -3.95 -4.52 2.57
N ALA A 24 -3.07 -4.13 3.49
CA ALA A 24 -2.56 -4.98 4.56
C ALA A 24 -3.70 -5.50 5.47
N CYS A 25 -4.78 -4.73 5.57
CA CYS A 25 -5.98 -5.05 6.33
C CYS A 25 -7.03 -5.85 5.54
N TYR A 26 -6.69 -6.36 4.34
CA TYR A 26 -7.59 -7.19 3.52
C TYR A 26 -8.17 -8.39 4.30
N ASN A 27 -7.32 -9.15 5.00
CA ASN A 27 -7.79 -10.33 5.74
C ASN A 27 -8.60 -9.96 6.98
N LYS A 28 -8.16 -8.93 7.73
CA LYS A 28 -8.73 -8.56 9.03
C LYS A 28 -10.05 -7.78 8.91
N TYR A 29 -10.12 -6.83 7.98
CA TYR A 29 -11.26 -5.91 7.84
C TYR A 29 -12.04 -6.12 6.53
N ARG A 30 -11.71 -7.16 5.76
CA ARG A 30 -12.25 -7.37 4.40
C ARG A 30 -12.06 -6.14 3.50
N CYS A 31 -10.98 -5.38 3.75
CA CYS A 31 -10.68 -4.13 3.07
C CYS A 31 -10.47 -4.37 1.58
N LYS A 32 -11.15 -3.62 0.73
CA LYS A 32 -11.13 -3.79 -0.73
C LYS A 32 -10.09 -2.92 -1.42
N ALA A 33 -9.45 -1.98 -0.71
CA ALA A 33 -8.49 -1.05 -1.31
C ALA A 33 -7.33 -1.77 -2.04
N ARG A 34 -7.06 -1.30 -3.26
CA ARG A 34 -6.10 -1.87 -4.22
C ARG A 34 -5.24 -0.79 -4.83
N ALA A 35 -4.01 -1.19 -5.17
CA ALA A 35 -3.11 -0.35 -5.92
C ALA A 35 -2.29 -1.15 -6.93
N VAL A 36 -1.66 -0.45 -7.87
CA VAL A 36 -0.81 -1.05 -8.88
C VAL A 36 0.45 -0.21 -9.03
N THR A 37 1.60 -0.86 -9.07
CA THR A 37 2.85 -0.27 -9.56
C THR A 37 3.21 -0.88 -10.89
N LYS A 38 3.93 -0.14 -11.73
CA LYS A 38 4.42 -0.56 -13.03
C LYS A 38 5.75 0.14 -13.30
N GLU A 39 6.67 -0.61 -13.89
CA GLU A 39 7.97 -0.11 -14.31
C GLU A 39 7.95 0.23 -15.81
N ILE A 40 8.34 1.46 -16.16
CA ILE A 40 8.43 1.95 -17.54
C ILE A 40 9.77 2.67 -17.69
N GLY A 41 10.66 2.11 -18.52
CA GLY A 41 11.96 2.74 -18.80
C GLY A 41 12.89 2.85 -17.57
N GLY A 42 12.82 1.89 -16.63
CA GLY A 42 13.57 1.92 -15.37
C GLY A 42 12.92 2.75 -14.25
N GLU A 43 11.86 3.49 -14.56
CA GLU A 43 11.11 4.28 -13.58
C GLU A 43 9.88 3.54 -13.08
N TYR A 44 9.63 3.62 -11.77
CA TYR A 44 8.46 3.03 -11.13
C TYR A 44 7.37 4.06 -10.96
N TYR A 45 6.21 3.80 -11.55
CA TYR A 45 5.02 4.56 -11.25
C TYR A 45 4.06 3.75 -10.37
N PHE A 46 2.98 4.39 -9.94
CA PHE A 46 2.01 3.87 -9.02
C PHE A 46 0.65 4.53 -9.26
N ARG A 47 -0.41 3.75 -9.07
CA ARG A 47 -1.77 4.29 -8.99
C ARG A 47 -2.61 3.51 -7.99
N ILE A 48 -3.51 4.22 -7.32
CA ILE A 48 -4.62 3.61 -6.60
C ILE A 48 -5.67 3.15 -7.60
N THR A 49 -6.08 1.89 -7.53
CA THR A 49 -7.16 1.33 -8.35
C THR A 49 -8.48 1.25 -7.60
N CYS A 50 -8.42 1.17 -6.27
CA CYS A 50 -9.57 1.28 -5.37
C CYS A 50 -9.09 1.90 -4.06
N ASP A 51 -9.66 3.04 -3.68
CA ASP A 51 -9.28 3.79 -2.47
C ASP A 51 -10.25 3.58 -1.29
N GLU A 52 -11.20 2.67 -1.44
CA GLU A 52 -12.18 2.39 -0.38
C GLU A 52 -11.59 1.51 0.72
N HIS A 53 -11.32 2.14 1.86
CA HIS A 53 -10.87 1.44 3.07
C HIS A 53 -12.04 1.25 4.04
N THR A 54 -12.19 0.01 4.53
CA THR A 54 -13.18 -0.36 5.56
C THR A 54 -12.62 -0.25 6.98
N HIS A 55 -11.51 0.47 7.16
CA HIS A 55 -10.80 0.60 8.42
C HIS A 55 -10.08 1.95 8.51
N PRO A 56 -9.79 2.43 9.74
CA PRO A 56 -9.07 3.68 9.91
C PRO A 56 -7.59 3.57 9.46
N PRO A 57 -6.98 4.70 9.07
CA PRO A 57 -5.57 4.75 8.67
C PRO A 57 -4.62 4.41 9.84
N TYR A 58 -3.40 3.98 9.53
CA TYR A 58 -2.39 3.63 10.54
C TYR A 58 -1.96 4.80 11.43
N SER A 59 -2.16 6.04 11.00
CA SER A 59 -1.89 7.24 11.78
C SER A 59 -3.00 7.57 12.78
N SER A 60 -4.15 6.89 12.74
CA SER A 60 -5.21 7.06 13.75
C SER A 60 -4.70 6.61 15.12
N GLY A 61 -5.15 7.29 16.19
CA GLY A 61 -4.77 6.97 17.58
C GLY A 61 -4.98 5.50 17.95
N TYR A 62 -5.88 4.81 17.24
CA TYR A 62 -6.17 3.39 17.35
C TYR A 62 -4.95 2.47 17.13
N TRP A 63 -4.04 2.82 16.21
CA TRP A 63 -2.85 1.99 15.91
C TRP A 63 -1.63 2.34 16.77
N ARG A 64 -1.51 3.58 17.25
CA ARG A 64 -0.43 3.96 18.20
C ARG A 64 -0.50 3.14 19.49
N ALA A 65 -1.70 2.84 19.96
CA ALA A 65 -1.93 2.04 21.17
C ALA A 65 -1.44 0.57 21.07
N LYS A 66 -1.24 0.02 19.86
CA LYS A 66 -0.93 -1.40 19.65
C LYS A 66 0.55 -1.71 19.35
N ARG A 67 1.41 -0.70 19.17
CA ARG A 67 2.76 -0.83 18.58
C ARG A 67 3.92 -0.84 19.59
N ARG A 68 3.89 -1.64 20.65
CA ARG A 68 5.10 -1.77 21.50
C ARG A 68 6.25 -2.59 20.88
N ASN A 69 6.04 -3.39 19.82
CA ASN A 69 7.06 -4.36 19.35
C ASN A 69 7.16 -4.58 17.82
N GLU A 70 6.61 -3.73 16.94
CA GLU A 70 6.72 -3.93 15.49
C GLU A 70 7.56 -2.82 14.84
N VAL A 71 8.72 -3.21 14.30
CA VAL A 71 9.66 -2.34 13.57
C VAL A 71 8.91 -1.69 12.41
N ALA A 72 8.92 -0.34 12.38
CA ALA A 72 8.35 0.43 11.30
C ALA A 72 8.95 -0.04 9.96
N PRO A 73 8.14 -0.35 8.93
CA PRO A 73 8.70 -0.89 7.70
C PRO A 73 9.52 0.20 7.02
N LEU A 74 10.81 -0.09 6.85
CA LEU A 74 11.76 0.76 6.16
C LEU A 74 11.23 1.11 4.77
N THR A 75 11.26 2.40 4.52
CA THR A 75 10.65 3.16 3.44
C THR A 75 11.42 2.95 2.12
N SER A 76 10.96 2.04 1.28
CA SER A 76 11.09 2.22 -0.18
C SER A 76 9.83 2.94 -0.67
N VAL A 77 9.76 4.24 -0.40
CA VAL A 77 8.69 5.08 -0.94
C VAL A 77 8.97 5.24 -2.43
N VAL A 78 8.24 4.49 -3.26
CA VAL A 78 8.09 4.85 -4.67
C VAL A 78 7.28 6.14 -4.70
N ARG A 79 7.98 7.29 -4.75
CA ARG A 79 7.35 8.56 -5.10
C ARG A 79 7.06 8.52 -6.58
N CYS A 80 5.85 8.14 -6.91
CA CYS A 80 5.37 8.21 -8.27
C CYS A 80 4.66 9.55 -8.50
N SER A 81 5.16 10.30 -9.46
CA SER A 81 4.48 11.42 -10.09
C SER A 81 3.57 10.91 -11.23
N GLY A 82 2.26 11.02 -11.03
CA GLY A 82 1.28 11.05 -12.12
C GLY A 82 0.68 9.72 -12.58
N ARG A 83 -0.49 9.85 -13.22
CA ARG A 83 -1.22 8.79 -13.92
C ARG A 83 -0.55 8.58 -15.29
N TRP A 84 -0.08 7.36 -15.55
CA TRP A 84 0.25 6.85 -16.90
C TRP A 84 -0.91 6.93 -17.86
#